data_AF-I9Q9E4-F1
#
_entry.id   AF-I9Q9E4-F1
#
_cell.length_a   1.000
_cell.length_b   1.000
_cell.length_c   1.000
_cell.angle_alpha   90.00
_cell.angle_beta   90.00
_cell.angle_gamma   90.00
#
_symmetry.space_group_name_H-M   'P 1'
#
loop_
_entity.id
_entity.type
_entity.pdbx_description
1 polymer ?
#
loop_
_entity_poly.entity_id
_entity_poly.type
_entity_poly.pdbx_seq_one_letter_code
_entity_poly.pdbx_strand_id
1 'polypeptide(L)'
;MQEELNAYQQEIKDTREVLKKTRLELKQVQEILRKKKSALKGLKQEIYQKKLEKENSRLNKETQNTQEDVIFPKALEEVEIYTKDNQVIIAKPSKRVFDEGLYLQYRSVLRENRLLKNHLSKKDFENSLLKIELRDLHKEIKLYQVQNLLKDK
;
A
#
# COMPACT_ATOMS: atom_id res chain seq x y z
N MET A 1 33.38 60.40 31.89
CA MET A 1 32.32 60.13 32.90
C MET A 1 30.93 60.50 32.40
N GLN A 2 30.54 61.77 32.19
CA GLN A 2 29.16 62.11 31.73
C GLN A 2 28.89 61.74 30.26
N GLU A 3 29.88 61.92 29.37
CA GLU A 3 29.74 61.59 27.94
C GLU A 3 29.63 60.08 27.68
N GLU A 4 30.41 59.27 28.41
CA GLU A 4 30.33 57.81 28.35
C GLU A 4 28.96 57.30 28.82
N LEU A 5 28.42 57.90 29.88
CA LEU A 5 27.10 57.53 30.41
C LEU A 5 25.98 57.86 29.40
N ASN A 6 26.11 58.96 28.67
CA ASN A 6 25.21 59.32 27.57
C ASN A 6 25.34 58.38 26.37
N ALA A 7 26.56 57.97 26.00
CA ALA A 7 26.80 57.01 24.93
C ALA A 7 26.16 55.65 25.25
N TYR A 8 26.35 55.13 26.46
CA TYR A 8 25.69 53.89 26.89
C TYR A 8 24.17 54.00 26.92
N GLN A 9 23.61 55.17 27.29
CA GLN A 9 22.16 55.37 27.23
C GLN A 9 21.61 55.38 25.80
N GLN A 10 22.37 55.90 24.84
CA GLN A 10 22.01 55.85 23.42
C GLN A 10 22.09 54.41 22.89
N GLU A 11 23.16 53.67 23.17
CA GLU A 11 23.29 52.26 22.79
C GLU A 11 22.16 51.40 23.36
N ILE A 12 21.75 51.63 24.61
CA ILE A 12 20.62 50.93 25.23
C ILE A 12 19.30 51.27 24.52
N LYS A 13 19.12 52.51 24.05
CA LYS A 13 17.92 52.88 23.28
C LYS A 13 17.93 52.23 21.91
N ASP A 14 19.04 52.28 21.18
CA ASP A 14 19.18 51.72 19.85
C ASP A 14 18.99 50.19 19.87
N THR A 15 19.63 49.51 20.82
CA THR A 15 19.45 48.06 21.01
C THR A 15 18.01 47.70 21.34
N ARG A 16 17.30 48.50 22.14
CA ARG A 16 15.86 48.29 22.42
C ARG A 16 14.99 48.45 21.18
N GLU A 17 15.31 49.39 20.30
CA GLU A 17 14.58 49.58 19.04
C GLU A 17 14.81 48.42 18.07
N VAL A 18 16.05 47.96 17.93
CA VAL A 18 16.39 46.77 17.14
C VAL A 18 15.66 45.53 17.70
N LEU A 19 15.60 45.38 19.02
CA LEU A 19 14.91 44.27 19.68
C LEU A 19 13.39 44.33 19.46
N LYS A 20 12.80 45.54 19.36
CA LYS A 20 11.38 45.70 18.98
C LYS A 20 11.13 45.30 17.52
N LYS A 21 11.99 45.73 16.59
CA LYS A 21 11.87 45.40 15.15
C LYS A 21 11.97 43.89 14.92
N THR A 22 13.00 43.25 15.47
CA THR A 22 13.19 41.80 15.39
C THR A 22 12.03 41.01 15.98
N ARG A 23 11.43 41.48 17.09
CA ARG A 23 10.21 40.85 17.66
C ARG A 23 9.01 40.94 16.72
N LEU A 24 8.84 42.04 15.98
CA LEU A 24 7.76 42.20 15.02
C LEU A 24 7.95 41.27 13.82
N GLU A 25 9.17 41.21 13.28
CA GLU A 25 9.51 40.29 12.19
C GLU A 25 9.28 38.83 12.60
N LEU A 26 9.69 38.45 13.82
CA LEU A 26 9.49 37.11 14.35
C LEU A 26 8.00 36.76 14.44
N LYS A 27 7.15 37.70 14.89
CA LYS A 27 5.69 37.51 14.90
C LYS A 27 5.12 37.30 13.49
N GLN A 28 5.54 38.12 12.52
CA GLN A 28 5.10 37.97 11.13
C GLN A 28 5.49 36.61 10.55
N VAL A 29 6.74 36.18 10.77
CA VAL A 29 7.22 34.86 10.32
C VAL A 29 6.44 33.72 10.98
N GLN A 30 6.13 33.84 12.28
CA GLN A 30 5.31 32.84 12.98
C GLN A 30 3.89 32.73 12.42
N GLU A 31 3.26 33.85 12.06
CA GLU A 31 1.93 33.84 11.43
C GLU A 31 1.96 33.20 10.05
N ILE A 32 2.96 33.51 9.24
CA ILE A 32 3.16 32.89 7.91
C ILE A 32 3.35 31.38 8.08
N LEU A 33 4.18 30.96 9.04
CA LEU A 33 4.43 29.55 9.33
C LEU A 33 3.14 28.83 9.77
N ARG A 34 2.32 29.46 10.62
CA ARG A 34 1.01 28.91 11.01
C ARG A 34 0.08 28.72 9.81
N LYS A 35 -0.03 29.72 8.92
CA LYS A 35 -0.84 29.64 7.68
C LYS A 35 -0.34 28.54 6.73
N LYS A 36 0.98 28.40 6.56
CA LYS A 36 1.55 27.33 5.72
C LYS A 36 1.31 25.95 6.34
N LYS A 37 1.38 25.83 7.67
CA LYS A 37 1.12 24.57 8.38
C LYS A 37 -0.34 24.14 8.29
N SER A 38 -1.30 25.08 8.35
CA SER A 38 -2.72 24.77 8.15
C SER A 38 -3.02 24.35 6.71
N ALA A 39 -2.49 25.07 5.72
CA ALA A 39 -2.62 24.69 4.31
C ALA A 39 -2.07 23.27 4.03
N LEU A 40 -0.90 22.94 4.60
CA LEU A 40 -0.30 21.61 4.46
C LEU A 40 -1.15 20.50 5.11
N LYS A 41 -1.83 20.79 6.22
CA LYS A 41 -2.78 19.84 6.82
C LYS A 41 -4.00 19.60 5.92
N GLY A 42 -4.55 20.66 5.32
CA GLY A 42 -5.66 20.57 4.36
C GLY A 42 -5.28 19.72 3.15
N LEU A 43 -4.14 19.99 2.52
CA LEU A 43 -3.65 19.19 1.38
C LEU A 43 -3.44 17.71 1.75
N LYS A 44 -2.94 17.40 2.95
CA LYS A 44 -2.82 16.01 3.42
C LYS A 44 -4.18 15.32 3.53
N GLN A 45 -5.19 16.02 4.03
CA GLN A 45 -6.55 15.49 4.14
C GLN A 45 -7.17 15.26 2.75
N GLU A 46 -7.02 16.19 1.82
CA GLU A 46 -7.49 16.03 0.43
C GLU A 46 -6.82 14.85 -0.27
N ILE A 47 -5.50 14.69 -0.13
CA ILE A 47 -4.78 13.55 -0.70
C ILE A 47 -5.29 12.23 -0.11
N TYR A 48 -5.56 12.20 1.20
CA TYR A 48 -6.10 11.03 1.87
C TYR A 48 -7.51 10.69 1.38
N GLN A 49 -8.39 11.68 1.27
CA GLN A 49 -9.74 11.50 0.72
C GLN A 49 -9.70 10.98 -0.73
N LYS A 50 -8.88 11.59 -1.59
CA LYS A 50 -8.71 11.11 -2.98
C LYS A 50 -8.16 9.69 -3.06
N LYS A 51 -7.31 9.26 -2.12
CA LYS A 51 -6.86 7.86 -2.05
C LYS A 51 -8.00 6.92 -1.68
N LEU A 52 -8.78 7.27 -0.67
CA LEU A 52 -9.96 6.48 -0.27
C LEU A 52 -11.00 6.38 -1.39
N GLU A 53 -11.28 7.47 -2.10
CA GLU A 53 -12.20 7.47 -3.25
C GLU A 53 -11.68 6.58 -4.39
N LYS A 54 -10.37 6.59 -4.64
CA LYS A 54 -9.73 5.70 -5.63
C LYS A 54 -9.78 4.23 -5.21
N GLU A 55 -9.60 3.92 -3.93
CA GLU A 55 -9.73 2.55 -3.42
C GLU A 55 -11.17 2.06 -3.47
N ASN A 56 -12.13 2.87 -3.03
CA ASN A 56 -13.56 2.54 -3.10
C ASN A 56 -14.04 2.33 -4.54
N SER A 57 -13.58 3.15 -5.49
CA SER A 57 -13.92 2.95 -6.92
C SER A 57 -13.26 1.70 -7.52
N ARG A 58 -12.08 1.29 -7.06
CA ARG A 58 -11.48 -0.01 -7.45
C ARG A 58 -12.28 -1.17 -6.88
N LEU A 59 -12.60 -1.14 -5.59
CA LEU A 59 -13.41 -2.18 -4.93
C LEU A 59 -14.79 -2.30 -5.57
N ASN A 60 -15.43 -1.17 -5.91
CA ASN A 60 -16.73 -1.18 -6.59
C ASN A 60 -16.66 -1.74 -8.03
N LYS A 61 -15.55 -1.49 -8.75
CA LYS A 61 -15.31 -2.12 -10.06
C LYS A 61 -15.03 -3.61 -9.92
N GLU A 62 -14.29 -4.02 -8.88
CA GLU A 62 -14.03 -5.42 -8.59
C GLU A 62 -15.30 -6.16 -8.17
N THR A 63 -16.20 -5.55 -7.39
CA THR A 63 -17.52 -6.15 -7.05
C THR A 63 -18.47 -6.21 -8.23
N GLN A 64 -18.49 -5.21 -9.12
CA GLN A 64 -19.27 -5.28 -10.37
C GLN A 64 -18.74 -6.36 -11.31
N ASN A 65 -17.42 -6.43 -11.51
CA ASN A 65 -16.81 -7.45 -12.36
C ASN A 65 -16.94 -8.87 -11.78
N THR A 66 -16.95 -9.02 -10.44
CA THR A 66 -17.17 -10.34 -9.81
C THR A 66 -18.64 -10.76 -9.76
N GLN A 67 -19.59 -9.82 -9.81
CA GLN A 67 -21.01 -10.15 -9.89
C GLN A 67 -21.44 -10.61 -11.30
N GLU A 68 -20.78 -10.13 -12.35
CA GLU A 68 -21.13 -10.48 -13.73
C GLU A 68 -20.46 -11.78 -14.23
N ASP A 69 -19.29 -12.16 -13.72
CA ASP A 69 -18.50 -13.27 -14.31
C ASP A 69 -18.35 -14.54 -13.46
N VAL A 70 -18.79 -14.57 -12.19
CA VAL A 70 -18.75 -15.83 -11.44
C VAL A 70 -20.01 -16.63 -11.73
N ILE A 71 -20.02 -17.26 -12.91
CA ILE A 71 -20.91 -18.38 -13.25
C ILE A 71 -20.52 -19.53 -12.32
N PHE A 72 -20.96 -19.45 -11.07
CA PHE A 72 -20.87 -20.58 -10.18
C PHE A 72 -21.67 -21.71 -10.82
N PRO A 73 -21.10 -22.92 -10.87
CA PRO A 73 -21.81 -24.04 -11.43
C PRO A 73 -23.10 -24.25 -10.68
N LYS A 74 -24.22 -24.23 -11.41
CA LYS A 74 -25.54 -24.48 -10.85
C LYS A 74 -25.67 -25.97 -10.58
N ALA A 75 -26.26 -26.31 -9.45
CA ALA A 75 -26.63 -27.70 -9.17
C ALA A 75 -27.68 -28.16 -10.18
N LEU A 76 -27.66 -29.44 -10.51
CA LEU A 76 -28.66 -30.07 -11.37
C LEU A 76 -30.04 -29.97 -10.70
N GLU A 77 -31.01 -29.47 -11.44
CA GLU A 77 -32.40 -29.36 -10.97
C GLU A 77 -33.14 -30.69 -11.09
N GLU A 78 -32.73 -31.53 -12.05
CA GLU A 78 -33.34 -32.82 -12.37
C GLU A 78 -32.24 -33.85 -12.68
N VAL A 79 -32.49 -35.11 -12.32
CA VAL A 79 -31.56 -36.23 -12.52
C VAL A 79 -32.34 -37.43 -13.06
N GLU A 80 -31.75 -38.11 -14.03
CA GLU A 80 -32.28 -39.36 -14.59
C GLU A 80 -31.92 -40.53 -13.67
N ILE A 81 -32.92 -41.31 -13.27
CA ILE A 81 -32.78 -42.49 -12.43
C ILE A 81 -33.17 -43.72 -13.26
N TYR A 82 -32.24 -44.66 -13.39
CA TYR A 82 -32.50 -45.96 -14.00
C TYR A 82 -33.08 -46.93 -12.95
N THR A 83 -34.34 -47.30 -13.15
CA THR A 83 -35.04 -48.27 -12.30
C THR A 83 -34.66 -49.70 -12.71
N LYS A 84 -34.83 -50.69 -11.82
CA LYS A 84 -34.47 -52.10 -12.10
C LYS A 84 -35.17 -52.68 -13.34
N ASP A 85 -36.31 -52.11 -13.71
CA ASP A 85 -37.10 -52.49 -14.89
C ASP A 85 -36.63 -51.78 -16.18
N ASN A 86 -35.41 -51.24 -16.20
CA ASN A 86 -34.85 -50.43 -17.30
C ASN A 86 -35.70 -49.19 -17.69
N GLN A 87 -36.53 -48.70 -16.79
CA GLN A 87 -37.29 -47.46 -16.98
C GLN A 87 -36.48 -46.27 -16.48
N VAL A 88 -36.46 -45.20 -17.29
CA VAL A 88 -35.83 -43.93 -16.95
C VAL A 88 -36.88 -43.01 -16.32
N ILE A 89 -36.63 -42.58 -15.08
CA ILE A 89 -37.49 -41.64 -14.35
C ILE A 89 -36.70 -40.37 -14.10
N ILE A 90 -37.29 -39.22 -14.42
CA ILE A 90 -36.72 -37.90 -14.12
C ILE A 90 -37.21 -37.49 -12.73
N ALA A 91 -36.29 -37.20 -11.83
CA ALA A 91 -36.60 -36.78 -10.46
C ALA A 91 -35.75 -35.61 -10.01
N LYS A 92 -36.28 -34.79 -9.09
CA LYS A 92 -35.53 -33.71 -8.47
C LYS A 92 -34.63 -34.28 -7.37
N PRO A 93 -33.32 -33.98 -7.37
CA PRO A 93 -32.40 -34.53 -6.40
C PRO A 93 -32.63 -33.90 -5.01
N SER A 94 -32.60 -34.73 -3.97
CA SER A 94 -32.76 -34.28 -2.57
C SER A 94 -31.52 -33.56 -2.01
N LYS A 95 -30.38 -33.70 -2.69
CA LYS A 95 -29.10 -33.06 -2.38
C LYS A 95 -28.57 -32.34 -3.61
N ARG A 96 -27.66 -31.38 -3.43
CA ARG A 96 -27.00 -30.71 -4.55
C ARG A 96 -26.13 -31.71 -5.31
N VAL A 97 -26.57 -32.07 -6.51
CA VAL A 97 -25.82 -32.88 -7.46
C VAL A 97 -25.30 -31.92 -8.54
N PHE A 98 -24.10 -32.17 -9.04
CA PHE A 98 -23.51 -31.39 -10.11
C PHE A 98 -23.17 -32.30 -11.28
N ASP A 99 -23.08 -31.71 -12.46
CA ASP A 99 -22.72 -32.43 -13.68
C ASP A 99 -21.31 -33.04 -13.60
N GLU A 100 -21.13 -34.20 -14.24
CA GLU A 100 -19.84 -34.88 -14.35
C GLU A 100 -18.81 -34.02 -15.09
N GLY A 101 -19.26 -33.28 -16.11
CA GLY A 101 -18.44 -32.31 -16.84
C GLY A 101 -17.83 -31.26 -15.91
N LEU A 102 -18.61 -30.78 -14.93
CA LEU A 102 -18.12 -29.84 -13.93
C LEU A 102 -17.06 -30.46 -13.02
N TYR A 103 -17.29 -31.68 -12.54
CA TYR A 103 -16.33 -32.38 -11.69
C TYR A 103 -14.98 -32.55 -12.39
N LEU A 104 -14.99 -32.89 -13.68
CA LEU A 104 -13.78 -33.02 -14.49
C LEU A 104 -13.06 -31.68 -14.68
N GLN A 105 -13.79 -30.61 -14.99
CA GLN A 105 -13.24 -29.26 -15.08
C GLN A 105 -12.60 -28.83 -13.77
N TYR A 106 -13.31 -28.97 -12.65
CA TYR A 106 -12.81 -28.64 -11.32
C TYR A 106 -11.55 -29.45 -10.97
N ARG A 107 -11.52 -30.74 -11.31
CA ARG A 107 -10.34 -31.59 -11.11
C ARG A 107 -9.15 -31.15 -11.96
N SER A 108 -9.36 -30.63 -13.17
CA SER A 108 -8.30 -30.06 -14.01
C SER A 108 -7.74 -28.79 -13.37
N VAL A 109 -8.65 -27.87 -13.03
CA VAL A 109 -8.30 -26.59 -12.40
C VAL A 109 -7.54 -26.82 -11.09
N LEU A 110 -7.96 -27.77 -10.25
CA LEU A 110 -7.24 -28.11 -9.02
C LEU A 110 -5.81 -28.60 -9.26
N ARG A 111 -5.59 -29.39 -10.33
CA ARG A 111 -4.24 -29.84 -10.70
C ARG A 111 -3.38 -28.66 -11.13
N GLU A 112 -3.92 -27.81 -12.00
CA GLU A 112 -3.24 -26.59 -12.47
C GLU A 112 -2.91 -25.65 -11.31
N ASN A 113 -3.86 -25.42 -10.40
CA ASN A 113 -3.65 -24.59 -9.21
C ASN A 113 -2.52 -25.11 -8.33
N ARG A 114 -2.44 -26.44 -8.16
CA ARG A 114 -1.34 -27.06 -7.40
C ARG A 114 0.01 -26.84 -8.08
N LEU A 115 0.08 -26.93 -9.41
CA LEU A 115 1.29 -26.65 -10.18
C LEU A 115 1.70 -25.18 -10.07
N LEU A 116 0.74 -24.26 -10.25
CA LEU A 116 0.97 -22.82 -10.14
C LEU A 116 1.45 -22.43 -8.75
N LYS A 117 0.85 -22.99 -7.69
CA LYS A 117 1.29 -22.77 -6.31
C LYS A 117 2.74 -23.20 -6.09
N ASN A 118 3.15 -24.34 -6.65
CA ASN A 118 4.54 -24.81 -6.58
C ASN A 118 5.50 -23.89 -7.35
N HIS A 119 5.08 -23.38 -8.51
CA HIS A 119 5.88 -22.41 -9.27
C HIS A 119 6.03 -21.09 -8.51
N LEU A 120 4.94 -20.60 -7.91
CA LEU A 120 4.96 -19.40 -7.08
C LEU A 120 5.94 -19.56 -5.91
N SER A 121 5.85 -20.67 -5.18
CA SER A 121 6.76 -20.92 -4.04
C SER A 121 8.23 -20.99 -4.45
N LYS A 122 8.52 -21.53 -5.65
CA LYS A 122 9.89 -21.52 -6.21
C LYS A 122 10.36 -20.08 -6.49
N LYS A 123 9.50 -19.26 -7.10
CA LYS A 123 9.81 -17.86 -7.38
C LYS A 123 9.96 -17.02 -6.12
N ASP A 124 9.15 -17.27 -5.10
CA ASP A 124 9.28 -16.60 -3.79
C ASP A 124 10.60 -16.96 -3.10
N PHE A 125 11.03 -18.21 -3.22
CA PHE A 125 12.33 -18.65 -2.74
C PHE A 125 13.49 -17.98 -3.49
N GLU A 126 13.46 -18.00 -4.83
CA GLU A 126 14.45 -17.30 -5.67
C GLU A 126 14.54 -15.79 -5.32
N ASN A 127 13.39 -15.13 -5.16
CA ASN A 127 13.33 -13.72 -4.81
C ASN A 127 13.92 -13.46 -3.41
N SER A 128 13.69 -14.38 -2.47
CA SER A 128 14.27 -14.30 -1.13
C SER A 128 15.79 -14.45 -1.14
N LEU A 129 16.32 -15.36 -1.97
CA LEU A 129 17.76 -15.51 -2.19
C LEU A 129 18.38 -14.24 -2.77
N LEU A 130 17.80 -13.71 -3.86
CA LEU A 130 18.29 -12.49 -4.50
C LEU A 130 18.30 -11.29 -3.54
N LYS A 131 17.31 -11.19 -2.64
CA LYS A 131 17.28 -10.14 -1.60
C LYS A 131 18.40 -10.28 -0.58
N ILE A 132 18.86 -11.49 -0.30
CA ILE A 132 20.00 -11.74 0.59
C ILE A 132 21.28 -11.35 -0.15
N GLU A 133 21.47 -11.85 -1.37
CA GLU A 133 22.63 -11.53 -2.21
C GLU A 133 22.81 -10.02 -2.40
N LEU A 134 21.74 -9.29 -2.76
CA LEU A 134 21.79 -7.83 -2.89
C LEU A 134 22.16 -7.13 -1.58
N ARG A 135 21.69 -7.64 -0.44
CA ARG A 135 22.02 -7.07 0.86
C ARG A 135 23.49 -7.27 1.19
N ASP A 136 24.04 -8.45 0.89
CA ASP A 136 25.43 -8.76 1.17
C ASP A 136 26.36 -8.02 0.22
N LEU A 137 26.03 -7.91 -1.06
CA LEU A 137 26.71 -7.03 -2.01
C LEU A 137 26.73 -5.56 -1.53
N HIS A 138 25.60 -5.04 -1.05
CA HIS A 138 25.56 -3.68 -0.49
C HIS A 138 26.44 -3.51 0.75
N LYS A 139 26.56 -4.53 1.61
CA LYS A 139 27.47 -4.50 2.77
C LYS A 139 28.92 -4.51 2.30
N GLU A 140 29.27 -5.37 1.35
CA GLU A 140 30.61 -5.44 0.77
C GLU A 140 31.02 -4.11 0.16
N ILE A 141 30.16 -3.50 -0.67
CA ILE A 141 30.41 -2.18 -1.28
C ILE A 141 30.67 -1.13 -0.19
N LYS A 142 29.87 -1.11 0.89
CA LYS A 142 30.09 -0.19 2.02
C LYS A 142 31.41 -0.43 2.72
N LEU A 143 31.80 -1.68 2.94
CA LEU A 143 33.08 -2.02 3.54
C LEU A 143 34.26 -1.58 2.66
N TYR A 144 34.18 -1.81 1.34
CA TYR A 144 35.18 -1.33 0.39
C TYR A 144 35.29 0.20 0.39
N GLN A 145 34.17 0.92 0.42
CA GLN A 145 34.17 2.38 0.52
C GLN A 145 34.84 2.86 1.82
N VAL A 146 34.54 2.25 2.97
CA VAL A 146 35.17 2.58 4.25
C VAL A 146 36.67 2.28 4.24
N GLN A 147 37.09 1.15 3.67
CA GLN A 147 38.50 0.78 3.56
C GLN A 147 39.28 1.72 2.62
N ASN A 148 38.68 2.14 1.50
CA ASN A 148 39.33 3.09 0.60
C ASN A 148 39.44 4.48 1.23
N LEU A 149 38.41 4.94 1.95
CA LEU A 149 38.47 6.19 2.72
C LEU A 149 39.52 6.19 3.84
N LEU A 150 39.91 5.01 4.34
CA LEU A 150 40.99 4.83 5.32
C LEU A 150 42.38 4.77 4.67
N LYS A 151 42.50 4.45 3.37
CA LYS A 151 43.77 4.42 2.63
C LYS A 151 44.19 5.79 2.10
N ASP A 152 43.25 6.72 1.93
CA ASP A 152 43.50 8.09 1.47
C ASP A 152 43.84 9.08 2.61
N LYS A 153 44.13 8.59 3.82
CA LYS A 153 44.61 9.36 4.98
C LYS A 153 45.98 8.87 5.41
#